data_AF-A0A8J7U6T7-F1
#
_entry.id   AF-A0A8J7U6T7-F1
#
_cell.length_a   1.000
_cell.length_b   1.000
_cell.length_c   1.000
_cell.angle_alpha   90.00
_cell.angle_beta   90.00
_cell.angle_gamma   90.00
#
_symmetry.space_group_name_H-M   'P 1'
#
loop_
_entity.id
_entity.type
_entity.pdbx_description
1 polymer ?
#
loop_
_entity_poly.entity_id
_entity_poly.type
_entity_poly.pdbx_seq_one_letter_code
_entity_poly.pdbx_strand_id
1 'polypeptide(L)'
;YKVGIGLDGSVVYSEEITLNPGTSQVVSYNLTTASLSSGVHKVSVGSLSQSFWVIKPLFADKRVREAFAYAFDYNTYIKDVLKGGAIQPNGPIPKGMFGYDPTIPTYTYNITKAKELLQAVAKDYGFSPDNPITIKLYYNTGNAAREKACLLLASAINNLNVGIKVEVISLAWPQYLNMLEAKKLPLFFLGWAPDYIDPDDYLVPFLHSVKGVYATEISYKDPEVDKLVDLQSQEFNETKRFQIISQIQRLVYNDTPYVWTDQPVGIFFERKWLSGWYYNPAFAGNYYATISKPKNVTNPDVIYVETIGEPQYVDPAVDYETSGGEVLQNVYETLFWFNGTSATDVIPWLAENYSVSSDGLSYTIHLRKGIYFQDGTPFNATAVQYSLERAIIIADPNGPAWMLGPIKGAEALMEKIWAGNATQADVDAWKAQKPIEVLDTYTVRINLDRPYAPLPKVLAFTVASIVSPSYVEAHGGVQIGQHNDWMDKHTCGTGPYMLESWTPGVVTLKRNPNYWGGPNGNIHPKVERVIIKEVDDPNTRLTDLLSGQADTAYIVRDMWPQLIDINKWYANQTVVVLDQYKNDINAIGPLPTFDIDFLGFNFNY
;
A
#
# COMPACT_ATOMS: atom_id res chain seq x y z
N TYR A 1 -1.70 -4.26 -38.85
CA TYR A 1 -0.96 -3.72 -40.00
C TYR A 1 -1.12 -4.66 -41.19
N LYS A 2 -1.48 -4.15 -42.38
CA LYS A 2 -1.25 -4.84 -43.66
C LYS A 2 0.19 -4.57 -44.09
N VAL A 3 0.86 -5.55 -44.68
CA VAL A 3 2.20 -5.40 -45.26
C VAL A 3 2.19 -6.07 -46.64
N GLY A 4 2.46 -5.30 -47.70
CA GLY A 4 2.74 -5.87 -49.02
C GLY A 4 4.24 -6.13 -49.15
N ILE A 5 4.65 -7.36 -49.50
CA ILE A 5 6.06 -7.71 -49.69
C ILE A 5 6.31 -7.96 -51.18
N GLY A 6 7.31 -7.27 -51.73
CA GLY A 6 7.78 -7.43 -53.10
C GLY A 6 8.51 -8.77 -53.27
N LEU A 7 8.68 -9.22 -54.51
CA LEU A 7 9.39 -10.48 -54.82
C LEU A 7 10.88 -10.45 -54.42
N ASP A 8 11.43 -9.27 -54.14
CA ASP A 8 12.78 -9.02 -53.62
C ASP A 8 12.85 -8.96 -52.08
N GLY A 9 11.72 -9.18 -51.40
CA GLY A 9 11.62 -9.10 -49.93
C GLY A 9 11.42 -7.67 -49.40
N SER A 10 11.31 -6.66 -50.26
CA SER A 10 11.06 -5.27 -49.83
C SER A 10 9.61 -5.06 -49.40
N VAL A 11 9.35 -4.19 -48.42
CA VAL A 11 7.99 -3.79 -48.04
C VAL A 11 7.50 -2.71 -48.99
N VAL A 12 6.45 -2.99 -49.75
CA VAL A 12 5.93 -2.14 -50.84
C VAL A 12 4.78 -1.23 -50.37
N TYR A 13 4.05 -1.61 -49.32
CA TYR A 13 3.17 -0.71 -48.56
C TYR A 13 2.86 -1.26 -47.16
N SER A 14 2.56 -0.37 -46.21
CA SER A 14 1.95 -0.73 -44.93
C SER A 14 0.70 0.11 -44.66
N GLU A 15 -0.35 -0.51 -44.12
CA GLU A 15 -1.60 0.16 -43.73
C GLU A 15 -1.95 -0.25 -42.30
N GLU A 16 -2.21 0.70 -41.41
CA GLU A 16 -2.82 0.42 -40.11
C GLU A 16 -4.28 0.03 -40.29
N ILE A 17 -4.70 -1.08 -39.66
CA ILE A 17 -6.11 -1.45 -39.57
C ILE A 17 -6.52 -1.33 -38.12
N THR A 18 -7.53 -0.50 -37.85
CA THR A 18 -8.20 -0.45 -36.55
C THR A 18 -9.23 -1.59 -36.50
N LEU A 19 -9.06 -2.54 -35.58
CA LEU A 19 -10.03 -3.62 -35.37
C LEU A 19 -11.01 -3.22 -34.25
N ASN A 20 -12.30 -3.49 -34.43
CA ASN A 20 -13.32 -3.20 -33.42
C ASN A 20 -13.52 -4.42 -32.50
N PRO A 21 -13.35 -4.28 -31.17
CA PRO A 21 -13.52 -5.37 -30.20
C PRO A 21 -14.91 -6.03 -30.28
N GLY A 22 -14.97 -7.36 -30.20
CA GLY A 22 -16.22 -8.12 -30.19
C GLY A 22 -16.94 -8.28 -31.53
N THR A 23 -16.28 -8.01 -32.66
CA THR A 23 -16.83 -8.27 -33.99
C THR A 23 -15.98 -9.30 -34.72
N SER A 24 -16.64 -10.22 -35.46
CA SER A 24 -15.94 -11.01 -36.47
C SER A 24 -15.56 -10.09 -37.61
N GLN A 25 -14.27 -9.86 -37.79
CA GLN A 25 -13.78 -9.07 -38.92
C GLN A 25 -13.03 -9.97 -39.89
N VAL A 26 -13.49 -9.95 -41.13
CA VAL A 26 -12.83 -10.63 -42.24
C VAL A 26 -11.85 -9.64 -42.85
N VAL A 27 -10.56 -9.91 -42.69
CA VAL A 27 -9.53 -9.19 -43.45
C VAL A 27 -9.27 -10.00 -44.71
N SER A 28 -9.70 -9.45 -45.85
CA SER A 28 -9.49 -10.06 -47.16
C SER A 28 -8.27 -9.44 -47.83
N TYR A 29 -7.38 -10.29 -48.35
CA TYR A 29 -6.22 -9.86 -49.12
C TYR A 29 -6.35 -10.31 -50.57
N ASN A 30 -6.13 -9.40 -51.52
CA ASN A 30 -6.00 -9.71 -52.94
C ASN A 30 -4.51 -9.70 -53.30
N LEU A 31 -3.93 -10.87 -53.53
CA LEU A 31 -2.59 -10.98 -54.09
C LEU A 31 -2.66 -10.68 -55.59
N THR A 32 -2.20 -9.50 -56.01
CA THR A 32 -1.99 -9.18 -57.42
C THR A 32 -0.52 -9.37 -57.77
N THR A 33 -0.23 -10.33 -58.64
CA THR A 33 1.10 -10.45 -59.26
C THR A 33 1.12 -9.66 -60.56
N ALA A 34 2.16 -8.84 -60.77
CA ALA A 34 2.41 -8.17 -62.04
C ALA A 34 3.14 -9.13 -63.00
N SER A 35 2.74 -9.12 -64.28
CA SER A 35 3.27 -10.00 -65.31
C SER A 35 4.70 -9.64 -65.72
N LEU A 36 5.57 -10.65 -65.86
CA LEU A 36 6.74 -10.58 -66.73
C LEU A 36 6.35 -11.02 -68.15
N SER A 37 6.92 -10.34 -69.15
CA SER A 37 6.76 -10.69 -70.55
C SER A 37 7.40 -12.05 -70.86
N SER A 38 6.59 -12.95 -71.44
CA SER A 38 6.91 -14.26 -72.02
C SER A 38 6.67 -15.49 -71.13
N GLY A 39 5.67 -16.30 -71.53
CA GLY A 39 5.39 -17.64 -70.99
C GLY A 39 4.03 -17.75 -70.29
N VAL A 40 3.08 -18.46 -70.91
CA VAL A 40 1.77 -18.73 -70.33
C VAL A 40 1.92 -19.62 -69.09
N HIS A 41 1.62 -19.07 -67.91
CA HIS A 41 1.38 -19.85 -66.69
C HIS A 41 -0.03 -19.54 -66.18
N LYS A 42 -0.82 -20.60 -65.89
CA LYS A 42 -2.10 -20.45 -65.18
C LYS A 42 -1.81 -19.85 -63.80
N VAL A 43 -2.19 -18.59 -63.61
CA VAL A 43 -2.14 -17.93 -62.31
C VAL A 43 -3.44 -18.27 -61.57
N SER A 44 -3.32 -18.93 -60.42
CA SER A 44 -4.43 -19.06 -59.48
C SER A 44 -4.51 -17.77 -58.66
N VAL A 45 -5.60 -17.02 -58.80
CA VAL A 45 -5.90 -15.89 -57.91
C VAL A 45 -6.57 -16.49 -56.67
N GLY A 46 -5.84 -16.53 -55.56
CA GLY A 46 -6.37 -16.94 -54.27
C GLY A 46 -6.73 -15.72 -53.44
N SER A 47 -7.97 -15.67 -52.92
CA SER A 47 -8.31 -14.81 -51.78
C SER A 47 -7.97 -15.56 -50.50
N LEU A 48 -7.07 -15.02 -49.68
CA LEU A 48 -6.94 -15.44 -48.29
C LEU A 48 -7.86 -14.53 -47.46
N SER A 49 -8.92 -15.11 -46.91
CA SER A 49 -9.73 -14.47 -45.87
C SER A 49 -9.34 -15.07 -44.53
N GLN A 50 -8.75 -14.26 -43.65
CA GLN A 50 -8.48 -14.66 -42.28
C GLN A 50 -9.47 -13.94 -41.38
N SER A 51 -10.30 -14.70 -40.68
CA SER A 51 -11.26 -14.17 -39.71
C SER A 51 -10.55 -14.07 -38.37
N PHE A 52 -10.44 -12.85 -37.83
CA PHE A 52 -9.94 -12.63 -36.47
C PHE A 52 -11.14 -12.40 -35.55
N TRP A 53 -11.19 -13.14 -34.45
CA TRP A 53 -12.03 -12.80 -33.31
C TRP A 53 -11.20 -11.89 -32.40
N VAL A 54 -11.56 -10.62 -32.33
CA VAL A 54 -10.99 -9.73 -31.30
C VAL A 54 -11.68 -10.09 -29.99
N ILE A 55 -11.06 -11.00 -29.23
CA ILE A 55 -11.49 -11.38 -27.89
C ILE A 55 -11.40 -10.11 -27.04
N LYS A 56 -12.53 -9.69 -26.47
CA LYS A 56 -12.54 -8.61 -25.49
C LYS A 56 -11.73 -9.06 -24.27
N PRO A 57 -11.05 -8.15 -23.57
CA PRO A 57 -10.46 -8.49 -22.28
C PRO A 57 -11.54 -9.10 -21.36
N LEU A 58 -11.28 -10.29 -20.84
CA LEU A 58 -12.22 -11.04 -20.01
C LEU A 58 -12.64 -10.24 -18.78
N PHE A 59 -11.68 -9.62 -18.10
CA PHE A 59 -11.96 -8.88 -16.87
C PHE A 59 -12.50 -7.47 -17.10
N ALA A 60 -12.57 -6.98 -18.34
CA ALA A 60 -13.33 -5.76 -18.64
C ALA A 60 -14.85 -5.98 -18.46
N ASP A 61 -15.33 -7.22 -18.53
CA ASP A 61 -16.74 -7.55 -18.27
C ASP A 61 -17.02 -7.67 -16.77
N LYS A 62 -17.78 -6.71 -16.24
CA LYS A 62 -18.13 -6.70 -14.82
C LYS A 62 -18.84 -7.97 -14.35
N ARG A 63 -19.55 -8.69 -15.24
CA ARG A 63 -20.21 -9.96 -14.88
C ARG A 63 -19.22 -11.03 -14.49
N VAL A 64 -18.02 -11.04 -15.10
CA VAL A 64 -16.92 -11.94 -14.70
C VAL A 64 -16.42 -11.55 -13.32
N ARG A 65 -16.15 -10.27 -13.08
CA ARG A 65 -15.65 -9.79 -11.77
C ARG A 65 -16.66 -10.04 -10.64
N GLU A 66 -17.94 -9.72 -10.88
CA GLU A 66 -19.06 -10.03 -9.97
C GLU A 66 -19.13 -11.54 -9.68
N ALA A 67 -18.92 -12.41 -10.68
CA ALA A 67 -18.91 -13.86 -10.46
C ALA A 67 -17.79 -14.31 -9.52
N PHE A 68 -16.59 -13.74 -9.65
CA PHE A 68 -15.47 -14.03 -8.76
C PHE A 68 -15.74 -13.52 -7.34
N ALA A 69 -16.36 -12.34 -7.19
CA ALA A 69 -16.78 -11.81 -5.90
C ALA A 69 -17.84 -12.70 -5.21
N TYR A 70 -18.79 -13.27 -5.96
CA TYR A 70 -19.77 -14.24 -5.45
C TYR A 70 -19.17 -15.64 -5.19
N ALA A 71 -18.07 -16.01 -5.87
CA ALA A 71 -17.41 -17.31 -5.69
C ALA A 71 -16.43 -17.34 -4.52
N PHE A 72 -16.06 -16.19 -3.95
CA PHE A 72 -15.19 -16.12 -2.78
C PHE A 72 -15.97 -16.44 -1.50
N ASP A 73 -15.53 -17.47 -0.75
CA ASP A 73 -16.16 -17.86 0.52
C ASP A 73 -15.58 -17.06 1.70
N TYR A 74 -16.05 -15.83 1.87
CA TYR A 74 -15.60 -14.90 2.91
C TYR A 74 -15.69 -15.50 4.31
N ASN A 75 -16.77 -16.24 4.62
CA ASN A 75 -17.01 -16.79 5.95
C ASN A 75 -16.00 -17.89 6.28
N THR A 76 -15.80 -18.85 5.37
CA THR A 76 -14.80 -19.92 5.58
C THR A 76 -13.39 -19.34 5.61
N TYR A 77 -13.07 -18.38 4.75
CA TYR A 77 -11.76 -17.74 4.77
C TYR A 77 -11.51 -17.01 6.11
N ILE A 78 -12.40 -16.14 6.54
CA ILE A 78 -12.24 -15.39 7.80
C ILE A 78 -12.21 -16.34 9.01
N LYS A 79 -13.14 -17.30 9.08
CA LYS A 79 -13.24 -18.19 10.25
C LYS A 79 -12.12 -19.22 10.29
N ASP A 80 -11.90 -19.94 9.20
CA ASP A 80 -11.07 -21.15 9.21
C ASP A 80 -9.61 -20.85 8.82
N VAL A 81 -9.36 -19.85 7.96
CA VAL A 81 -8.00 -19.43 7.58
C VAL A 81 -7.49 -18.35 8.52
N LEU A 82 -8.26 -17.28 8.73
CA LEU A 82 -7.83 -16.13 9.56
C LEU A 82 -8.18 -16.30 11.04
N LYS A 83 -8.78 -17.43 11.45
CA LYS A 83 -9.15 -17.71 12.85
C LYS A 83 -10.02 -16.59 13.44
N GLY A 84 -10.96 -16.06 12.65
CA GLY A 84 -11.83 -14.95 13.05
C GLY A 84 -11.10 -13.60 13.20
N GLY A 85 -9.85 -13.53 12.75
CA GLY A 85 -8.93 -12.39 12.82
C GLY A 85 -9.12 -11.34 11.74
N ALA A 86 -10.34 -11.21 11.21
CA ALA A 86 -10.71 -10.19 10.26
C ALA A 86 -12.24 -9.99 10.20
N ILE A 87 -12.66 -8.91 9.56
CA ILE A 87 -14.05 -8.67 9.16
C ILE A 87 -14.13 -8.55 7.64
N GLN A 88 -15.31 -8.79 7.06
CA GLN A 88 -15.51 -8.58 5.63
C GLN A 88 -15.68 -7.07 5.33
N PRO A 89 -14.87 -6.47 4.44
CA PRO A 89 -15.08 -5.11 3.98
C PRO A 89 -16.30 -5.00 3.07
N ASN A 90 -16.94 -3.84 3.03
CA ASN A 90 -18.00 -3.52 2.08
C ASN A 90 -17.53 -2.62 0.93
N GLY A 91 -16.23 -2.31 0.86
CA GLY A 91 -15.66 -1.39 -0.09
C GLY A 91 -14.21 -1.06 0.23
N PRO A 92 -13.65 -0.02 -0.42
CA PRO A 92 -12.27 0.39 -0.25
C PRO A 92 -12.00 1.07 1.10
N ILE A 93 -13.00 1.65 1.77
CA ILE A 93 -12.78 2.38 3.02
C ILE A 93 -12.87 1.41 4.21
N PRO A 94 -11.84 1.32 5.07
CA PRO A 94 -11.86 0.45 6.24
C PRO A 94 -12.92 0.89 7.26
N LYS A 95 -13.57 -0.09 7.89
CA LYS A 95 -14.49 0.16 9.01
C LYS A 95 -13.74 0.78 10.18
N GLY A 96 -14.25 1.91 10.66
CA GLY A 96 -13.67 2.68 11.78
C GLY A 96 -12.87 3.91 11.31
N MET A 97 -12.60 4.03 10.01
CA MET A 97 -12.09 5.26 9.41
C MET A 97 -13.23 6.23 9.10
N PHE A 98 -12.95 7.53 9.13
CA PHE A 98 -13.83 8.54 8.51
C PHE A 98 -14.18 8.12 7.07
N GLY A 99 -15.36 8.47 6.55
CA GLY A 99 -15.77 8.11 5.19
C GLY A 99 -16.35 6.71 5.02
N TYR A 100 -16.17 5.78 5.97
CA TYR A 100 -16.80 4.46 5.92
C TYR A 100 -18.33 4.57 5.89
N ASP A 101 -18.97 4.00 4.86
CA ASP A 101 -20.43 3.99 4.72
C ASP A 101 -20.99 2.58 4.97
N PRO A 102 -21.63 2.32 6.13
CA PRO A 102 -22.20 1.01 6.44
C PRO A 102 -23.41 0.62 5.58
N THR A 103 -23.95 1.55 4.77
CA THR A 103 -25.09 1.28 3.89
C THR A 103 -24.68 0.63 2.57
N ILE A 104 -23.38 0.63 2.25
CA ILE A 104 -22.84 -0.09 1.09
C ILE A 104 -22.98 -1.59 1.35
N PRO A 105 -23.62 -2.36 0.45
CA PRO A 105 -23.79 -3.79 0.65
C PRO A 105 -22.45 -4.55 0.57
N THR A 106 -22.39 -5.74 1.17
CA THR A 106 -21.30 -6.69 0.95
C THR A 106 -21.69 -7.74 -0.08
N TYR A 107 -20.70 -8.35 -0.74
CA TYR A 107 -20.94 -9.56 -1.52
C TYR A 107 -21.14 -10.76 -0.58
N THR A 108 -22.00 -11.69 -0.96
CA THR A 108 -22.22 -12.94 -0.22
C THR A 108 -21.68 -14.11 -1.02
N TYR A 109 -21.21 -15.18 -0.37
CA TYR A 109 -20.85 -16.39 -1.08
C TYR A 109 -22.09 -17.02 -1.74
N ASN A 110 -22.14 -16.99 -3.06
CA ASN A 110 -23.27 -17.48 -3.86
C ASN A 110 -22.78 -18.14 -5.16
N ILE A 111 -22.44 -19.42 -5.03
CA ILE A 111 -21.86 -20.20 -6.12
C ILE A 111 -22.82 -20.39 -7.30
N THR A 112 -24.14 -20.41 -7.06
CA THR A 112 -25.16 -20.46 -8.11
C THR A 112 -25.14 -19.19 -8.94
N LYS A 113 -25.10 -18.02 -8.30
CA LYS A 113 -25.02 -16.73 -8.99
C LYS A 113 -23.72 -16.57 -9.77
N ALA A 114 -22.59 -16.99 -9.18
CA ALA A 114 -21.31 -17.02 -9.88
C ALA A 114 -21.39 -17.87 -11.15
N LYS A 115 -21.99 -19.07 -11.07
CA LYS A 115 -22.20 -19.94 -12.22
C LYS A 115 -23.05 -19.29 -13.31
N GLU A 116 -24.19 -18.70 -12.94
CA GLU A 116 -25.09 -18.02 -13.87
C GLU A 116 -24.38 -16.89 -14.63
N LEU A 117 -23.61 -16.06 -13.91
CA LEU A 117 -22.87 -14.94 -14.49
C LEU A 117 -21.79 -15.41 -15.48
N LEU A 118 -21.01 -16.44 -15.12
CA LEU A 118 -19.99 -16.99 -16.03
C LEU A 118 -20.60 -17.68 -17.25
N GLN A 119 -21.71 -18.42 -17.08
CA GLN A 119 -22.42 -19.02 -18.21
C GLN A 119 -23.00 -17.98 -19.16
N ALA A 120 -23.47 -16.84 -18.64
CA ALA A 120 -24.02 -15.76 -19.44
C ALA A 120 -22.99 -15.08 -20.36
N VAL A 121 -21.69 -15.21 -20.05
CA VAL A 121 -20.61 -14.63 -20.87
C VAL A 121 -19.81 -15.69 -21.64
N ALA A 122 -19.97 -16.97 -21.33
CA ALA A 122 -19.19 -18.07 -21.92
C ALA A 122 -19.12 -18.03 -23.45
N LYS A 123 -20.25 -17.76 -24.12
CA LYS A 123 -20.31 -17.66 -25.57
C LYS A 123 -19.56 -16.43 -26.12
N ASP A 124 -19.63 -15.30 -25.43
CA ASP A 124 -19.01 -14.04 -25.86
C ASP A 124 -17.47 -14.12 -25.82
N TYR A 125 -16.94 -14.93 -24.91
CA TYR A 125 -15.49 -15.15 -24.71
C TYR A 125 -14.99 -16.51 -25.21
N GLY A 126 -15.87 -17.34 -25.80
CA GLY A 126 -15.49 -18.59 -26.46
C GLY A 126 -15.02 -19.71 -25.55
N PHE A 127 -15.36 -19.69 -24.25
CA PHE A 127 -15.01 -20.75 -23.31
C PHE A 127 -16.19 -21.70 -23.06
N SER A 128 -15.90 -22.96 -22.79
CA SER A 128 -16.87 -24.00 -22.42
C SER A 128 -16.17 -25.10 -21.63
N PRO A 129 -16.90 -26.05 -21.01
CA PRO A 129 -16.27 -27.19 -20.34
C PRO A 129 -15.33 -27.98 -21.26
N ASP A 130 -15.64 -28.07 -22.55
CA ASP A 130 -14.85 -28.77 -23.56
C ASP A 130 -13.72 -27.90 -24.16
N ASN A 131 -13.81 -26.57 -24.00
CA ASN A 131 -12.80 -25.59 -24.43
C ASN A 131 -12.49 -24.60 -23.30
N PRO A 132 -11.79 -25.04 -22.23
CA PRO A 132 -11.56 -24.20 -21.06
C PRO A 132 -10.48 -23.14 -21.31
N ILE A 133 -10.66 -21.97 -20.70
CA ILE A 133 -9.61 -20.97 -20.55
C ILE A 133 -8.98 -21.06 -19.16
N THR A 134 -7.66 -20.89 -19.08
CA THR A 134 -6.94 -20.85 -17.81
C THR A 134 -6.63 -19.42 -17.39
N ILE A 135 -6.93 -19.07 -16.15
CA ILE A 135 -6.61 -17.81 -15.50
C ILE A 135 -5.59 -18.12 -14.40
N LYS A 136 -4.48 -17.38 -14.39
CA LYS A 136 -3.48 -17.49 -13.33
C LYS A 136 -3.81 -16.50 -12.21
N LEU A 137 -3.94 -17.02 -10.99
CA LEU A 137 -4.16 -16.26 -9.76
C LEU A 137 -2.85 -16.23 -8.96
N TYR A 138 -2.30 -15.04 -8.77
CA TYR A 138 -0.99 -14.84 -8.16
C TYR A 138 -1.07 -14.42 -6.69
N TYR A 139 -0.13 -14.91 -5.87
CA TYR A 139 0.13 -14.43 -4.51
C TYR A 139 1.63 -14.37 -4.23
N ASN A 140 2.05 -13.64 -3.20
CA ASN A 140 3.45 -13.58 -2.80
C ASN A 140 3.86 -14.78 -1.94
N THR A 141 5.02 -15.38 -2.24
CA THR A 141 5.58 -16.53 -1.51
C THR A 141 5.75 -16.21 -0.03
N GLY A 142 5.52 -17.21 0.83
CA GLY A 142 5.61 -17.07 2.29
C GLY A 142 4.30 -16.63 2.96
N ASN A 143 3.30 -16.18 2.19
CA ASN A 143 2.00 -15.79 2.75
C ASN A 143 0.98 -16.94 2.71
N ALA A 144 0.96 -17.74 3.79
CA ALA A 144 0.07 -18.90 3.91
C ALA A 144 -1.43 -18.55 3.92
N ALA A 145 -1.80 -17.35 4.39
CA ALA A 145 -3.19 -16.91 4.39
C ALA A 145 -3.66 -16.62 2.95
N ARG A 146 -2.87 -15.86 2.18
CA ARG A 146 -3.15 -15.56 0.77
C ARG A 146 -3.16 -16.82 -0.09
N GLU A 147 -2.25 -17.76 0.15
CA GLU A 147 -2.25 -19.05 -0.54
C GLU A 147 -3.57 -19.79 -0.34
N LYS A 148 -4.00 -19.96 0.91
CA LYS A 148 -5.26 -20.63 1.25
C LYS A 148 -6.47 -19.90 0.64
N ALA A 149 -6.49 -18.57 0.67
CA ALA A 149 -7.54 -17.77 0.03
C ALA A 149 -7.61 -18.03 -1.49
N CYS A 150 -6.46 -18.04 -2.15
CA CYS A 150 -6.36 -18.29 -3.60
C CYS A 150 -6.83 -19.71 -3.95
N LEU A 151 -6.43 -20.72 -3.17
CA LEU A 151 -6.83 -22.10 -3.37
C LEU A 151 -8.34 -22.31 -3.14
N LEU A 152 -8.92 -21.65 -2.14
CA LEU A 152 -10.37 -21.67 -1.90
C LEU A 152 -11.14 -21.11 -3.10
N LEU A 153 -10.76 -19.93 -3.60
CA LEU A 153 -11.37 -19.32 -4.77
C LEU A 153 -11.19 -20.17 -6.04
N ALA A 154 -9.97 -20.67 -6.28
CA ALA A 154 -9.67 -21.50 -7.44
C ALA A 154 -10.51 -22.79 -7.42
N SER A 155 -10.63 -23.45 -6.26
CA SER A 155 -11.48 -24.62 -6.08
C SER A 155 -12.95 -24.30 -6.38
N ALA A 156 -13.47 -23.19 -5.83
CA ALA A 156 -14.86 -22.77 -6.06
C ALA A 156 -15.15 -22.56 -7.55
N ILE A 157 -14.32 -21.79 -8.25
CA ILE A 157 -14.47 -21.51 -9.69
C ILE A 157 -14.32 -22.79 -10.53
N ASN A 158 -13.28 -23.60 -10.26
CA ASN A 158 -13.01 -24.82 -11.03
C ASN A 158 -14.16 -25.83 -10.93
N ASN A 159 -14.77 -25.95 -9.74
CA ASN A 159 -15.89 -26.87 -9.48
C ASN A 159 -17.20 -26.43 -10.17
N LEU A 160 -17.31 -25.18 -10.64
CA LEU A 160 -18.47 -24.74 -11.43
C LEU A 160 -18.57 -25.51 -12.76
N ASN A 161 -17.43 -25.97 -13.28
CA ASN A 161 -17.28 -26.64 -14.57
C ASN A 161 -17.99 -25.87 -15.70
N VAL A 162 -17.68 -24.58 -15.83
CA VAL A 162 -18.26 -23.67 -16.86
C VAL A 162 -17.29 -23.35 -18.00
N GLY A 163 -16.07 -23.87 -17.95
CA GLY A 163 -15.01 -23.57 -18.93
C GLY A 163 -14.00 -22.52 -18.48
N ILE A 164 -13.99 -22.14 -17.21
CA ILE A 164 -12.90 -21.38 -16.59
C ILE A 164 -12.13 -22.31 -15.66
N LYS A 165 -10.80 -22.30 -15.79
CA LYS A 165 -9.86 -22.92 -14.85
C LYS A 165 -9.01 -21.84 -14.21
N VAL A 166 -8.84 -21.89 -12.90
CA VAL A 166 -7.96 -21.02 -12.13
C VAL A 166 -6.78 -21.84 -11.62
N GLU A 167 -5.57 -21.39 -11.93
CA GLU A 167 -4.30 -21.95 -11.45
C GLU A 167 -3.64 -20.96 -10.48
N VAL A 168 -3.30 -21.43 -9.29
CA VAL A 168 -2.66 -20.60 -8.25
C VAL A 168 -1.15 -20.64 -8.42
N ILE A 169 -0.52 -19.47 -8.47
CA ILE A 169 0.92 -19.29 -8.71
C ILE A 169 1.52 -18.41 -7.61
N SER A 170 2.64 -18.84 -7.02
CA SER A 170 3.41 -18.02 -6.09
C SER A 170 4.58 -17.31 -6.78
N LEU A 171 4.91 -16.11 -6.33
CA LEU A 171 6.10 -15.36 -6.77
C LEU A 171 6.83 -14.77 -5.56
N ALA A 172 8.16 -14.72 -5.62
CA ALA A 172 8.95 -13.94 -4.67
C ALA A 172 8.56 -12.45 -4.75
N TRP A 173 8.57 -11.74 -3.62
CA TRP A 173 8.06 -10.37 -3.52
C TRP A 173 8.63 -9.39 -4.58
N PRO A 174 9.96 -9.32 -4.82
CA PRO A 174 10.49 -8.43 -5.85
C PRO A 174 9.99 -8.78 -7.26
N GLN A 175 9.83 -10.07 -7.58
CA GLN A 175 9.30 -10.49 -8.87
C GLN A 175 7.80 -10.20 -8.98
N TYR A 176 7.07 -10.33 -7.87
CA TYR A 176 5.64 -10.04 -7.79
C TYR A 176 5.36 -8.57 -8.15
N LEU A 177 6.05 -7.63 -7.50
CA LEU A 177 5.92 -6.18 -7.76
C LEU A 177 6.28 -5.84 -9.21
N ASN A 178 7.42 -6.33 -9.71
CA ASN A 178 7.83 -6.14 -11.11
C ASN A 178 6.78 -6.64 -12.13
N MET A 179 6.08 -7.74 -11.86
CA MET A 179 5.03 -8.25 -12.73
C MET A 179 3.73 -7.46 -12.62
N LEU A 180 3.44 -6.94 -11.43
CA LEU A 180 2.28 -6.10 -11.14
C LEU A 180 2.41 -4.75 -11.85
N GLU A 181 3.53 -4.04 -11.67
CA GLU A 181 3.86 -2.78 -12.34
C GLU A 181 3.86 -2.91 -13.87
N ALA A 182 4.40 -4.03 -14.37
CA ALA A 182 4.39 -4.35 -15.80
C ALA A 182 3.00 -4.77 -16.34
N LYS A 183 1.97 -4.78 -15.47
CA LYS A 183 0.57 -5.12 -15.79
C LYS A 183 0.42 -6.52 -16.38
N LYS A 184 1.21 -7.47 -15.88
CA LYS A 184 1.29 -8.86 -16.40
C LYS A 184 0.49 -9.87 -15.58
N LEU A 185 -0.01 -9.49 -14.40
CA LEU A 185 -0.81 -10.36 -13.55
C LEU A 185 -2.28 -10.28 -13.98
N PRO A 186 -2.93 -11.39 -14.41
CA PRO A 186 -4.35 -11.39 -14.77
C PRO A 186 -5.26 -11.16 -13.57
N LEU A 187 -4.97 -11.90 -12.49
CA LEU A 187 -5.67 -11.88 -11.22
C LEU A 187 -4.63 -12.09 -10.12
N PHE A 188 -4.68 -11.28 -9.07
CA PHE A 188 -3.67 -11.32 -8.02
C PHE A 188 -4.26 -10.97 -6.66
N PHE A 189 -3.72 -11.56 -5.59
CA PHE A 189 -4.08 -11.29 -4.20
C PHE A 189 -2.99 -10.41 -3.57
N LEU A 190 -3.39 -9.26 -3.03
CA LEU A 190 -2.51 -8.32 -2.34
C LEU A 190 -3.22 -7.70 -1.13
N GLY A 191 -2.55 -6.78 -0.45
CA GLY A 191 -3.12 -6.02 0.66
C GLY A 191 -2.44 -4.69 0.81
N TRP A 192 -3.15 -3.78 1.46
CA TRP A 192 -2.74 -2.41 1.71
C TRP A 192 -2.88 -2.12 3.20
N ALA A 193 -1.83 -1.55 3.80
CA ALA A 193 -1.86 -0.98 5.14
C ALA A 193 -1.96 0.55 4.99
N PRO A 194 -2.60 1.28 5.92
CA PRO A 194 -2.77 2.72 5.78
C PRO A 194 -1.44 3.46 5.87
N ASP A 195 -1.16 4.35 4.92
CA ASP A 195 -0.03 5.29 5.06
C ASP A 195 -0.46 6.51 5.87
N TYR A 196 -1.70 6.97 5.69
CA TYR A 196 -2.28 7.99 6.55
C TYR A 196 -3.77 7.72 6.77
N ILE A 197 -4.28 8.09 7.94
CA ILE A 197 -5.63 7.69 8.36
C ILE A 197 -6.68 8.63 7.79
N ASP A 198 -6.86 8.57 6.48
CA ASP A 198 -7.83 9.33 5.72
C ASP A 198 -8.33 8.53 4.52
N PRO A 199 -9.61 8.65 4.12
CA PRO A 199 -10.14 7.96 2.94
C PRO A 199 -9.34 8.17 1.66
N ASP A 200 -8.68 9.32 1.53
CA ASP A 200 -7.85 9.63 0.37
C ASP A 200 -6.74 8.58 0.14
N ASP A 201 -6.20 8.00 1.22
CA ASP A 201 -5.21 6.91 1.22
C ASP A 201 -5.72 5.60 0.60
N TYR A 202 -7.04 5.46 0.45
CA TYR A 202 -7.66 4.31 -0.19
C TYR A 202 -8.27 4.70 -1.54
N LEU A 203 -8.80 5.90 -1.65
CA LEU A 203 -9.48 6.35 -2.86
C LEU A 203 -8.50 6.66 -3.99
N VAL A 204 -7.37 7.31 -3.70
CA VAL A 204 -6.37 7.62 -4.74
C VAL A 204 -5.69 6.32 -5.22
N PRO A 205 -5.04 5.50 -4.36
CA PRO A 205 -4.32 4.30 -4.81
C PRO A 205 -5.19 3.32 -5.60
N PHE A 206 -6.41 3.06 -5.12
CA PHE A 206 -7.26 2.01 -5.69
C PHE A 206 -8.10 2.46 -6.89
N LEU A 207 -8.47 3.74 -6.98
CA LEU A 207 -9.55 4.16 -7.89
C LEU A 207 -9.15 5.25 -8.89
N HIS A 208 -8.16 6.10 -8.60
CA HIS A 208 -7.80 7.17 -9.52
C HIS A 208 -6.97 6.63 -10.70
N SER A 209 -7.49 6.74 -11.91
CA SER A 209 -6.96 6.08 -13.11
C SER A 209 -5.59 6.55 -13.61
N VAL A 210 -5.07 7.66 -13.07
CA VAL A 210 -3.79 8.27 -13.42
C VAL A 210 -2.84 8.27 -12.22
N LYS A 211 -3.35 8.66 -11.04
CA LYS A 211 -2.54 8.84 -9.82
C LYS A 211 -2.48 7.58 -8.95
N GLY A 212 -3.42 6.65 -9.13
CA GLY A 212 -3.55 5.47 -8.29
C GLY A 212 -2.67 4.31 -8.74
N VAL A 213 -1.79 3.85 -7.85
CA VAL A 213 -0.90 2.70 -8.12
C VAL A 213 -1.71 1.48 -8.56
N TYR A 214 -2.65 0.99 -7.75
CA TYR A 214 -3.44 -0.20 -8.09
C TYR A 214 -4.40 0.04 -9.24
N ALA A 215 -5.06 1.20 -9.30
CA ALA A 215 -5.94 1.55 -10.40
C ALA A 215 -5.20 1.46 -11.76
N THR A 216 -3.96 1.94 -11.82
CA THR A 216 -3.15 1.89 -13.05
C THR A 216 -2.65 0.48 -13.37
N GLU A 217 -2.26 -0.31 -12.37
CA GLU A 217 -1.81 -1.70 -12.53
C GLU A 217 -2.92 -2.62 -13.03
N ILE A 218 -4.14 -2.44 -12.51
CA ILE A 218 -5.33 -3.15 -12.99
C ILE A 218 -5.93 -2.53 -14.25
N SER A 219 -5.40 -1.39 -14.71
CA SER A 219 -5.91 -0.62 -15.85
C SER A 219 -7.38 -0.18 -15.72
N TYR A 220 -7.82 0.08 -14.49
CA TYR A 220 -9.15 0.60 -14.18
C TYR A 220 -9.27 2.08 -14.56
N LYS A 221 -10.38 2.44 -15.20
CA LYS A 221 -10.67 3.80 -15.66
C LYS A 221 -12.15 4.11 -15.56
N ASP A 222 -12.50 5.06 -14.69
CA ASP A 222 -13.83 5.63 -14.61
C ASP A 222 -13.72 7.15 -14.37
N PRO A 223 -14.01 7.98 -15.40
CA PRO A 223 -13.85 9.44 -15.30
C PRO A 223 -14.73 10.11 -14.23
N GLU A 224 -15.88 9.53 -13.88
CA GLU A 224 -16.71 10.09 -12.81
C GLU A 224 -16.12 9.73 -11.44
N VAL A 225 -15.59 8.51 -11.28
CA VAL A 225 -14.85 8.14 -10.06
C VAL A 225 -13.61 9.02 -9.90
N ASP A 226 -12.79 9.21 -10.94
CA ASP A 226 -11.61 10.09 -10.90
C ASP A 226 -11.96 11.49 -10.39
N LYS A 227 -13.00 12.09 -10.99
CA LYS A 227 -13.50 13.41 -10.61
C LYS A 227 -13.96 13.47 -9.15
N LEU A 228 -14.67 12.45 -8.66
CA LEU A 228 -15.14 12.42 -7.28
C LEU A 228 -13.98 12.20 -6.28
N VAL A 229 -12.98 11.38 -6.64
CA VAL A 229 -11.76 11.18 -5.85
C VAL A 229 -10.99 12.50 -5.70
N ASP A 230 -10.85 13.26 -6.79
CA ASP A 230 -10.23 14.59 -6.75
C ASP A 230 -11.03 15.57 -5.88
N LEU A 231 -12.37 15.58 -6.02
CA LEU A 231 -13.25 16.48 -5.28
C LEU A 231 -13.24 16.21 -3.78
N GLN A 232 -13.24 14.95 -3.33
CA GLN A 232 -13.25 14.66 -1.88
C GLN A 232 -11.98 15.13 -1.18
N SER A 233 -10.83 15.11 -1.86
CA SER A 233 -9.56 15.57 -1.27
C SER A 233 -9.54 17.09 -1.03
N GLN A 234 -10.33 17.84 -1.80
CA GLN A 234 -10.42 19.31 -1.79
C GLN A 234 -11.52 19.85 -0.85
N GLU A 235 -12.41 19.00 -0.35
CA GLU A 235 -13.57 19.41 0.45
C GLU A 235 -13.26 19.38 1.96
N PHE A 236 -13.22 20.55 2.59
CA PHE A 236 -12.95 20.69 4.03
C PHE A 236 -14.19 20.51 4.91
N ASN A 237 -15.40 20.57 4.34
CA ASN A 237 -16.62 20.28 5.08
C ASN A 237 -16.84 18.77 5.16
N GLU A 238 -16.63 18.18 6.33
CA GLU A 238 -16.70 16.73 6.55
C GLU A 238 -18.03 16.10 6.10
N THR A 239 -19.17 16.79 6.27
CA THR A 239 -20.48 16.28 5.84
C THR A 239 -20.56 16.17 4.31
N LYS A 240 -20.12 17.20 3.58
CA LYS A 240 -20.08 17.17 2.11
C LYS A 240 -19.05 16.17 1.62
N ARG A 241 -17.88 16.12 2.26
CA ARG A 241 -16.81 15.17 1.94
C ARG A 241 -17.30 13.73 2.09
N PHE A 242 -17.98 13.41 3.18
CA PHE A 242 -18.61 12.11 3.41
C PHE A 242 -19.63 11.76 2.30
N GLN A 243 -20.47 12.71 1.87
CA GLN A 243 -21.43 12.47 0.77
C GLN A 243 -20.74 12.09 -0.54
N ILE A 244 -19.63 12.77 -0.88
CA ILE A 244 -18.81 12.45 -2.06
C ILE A 244 -18.21 11.04 -1.91
N ILE A 245 -17.56 10.76 -0.78
CA ILE A 245 -16.93 9.45 -0.51
C ILE A 245 -17.96 8.31 -0.54
N SER A 246 -19.15 8.53 0.00
CA SER A 246 -20.27 7.59 -0.01
C SER A 246 -20.81 7.34 -1.42
N GLN A 247 -20.81 8.36 -2.30
CA GLN A 247 -21.12 8.19 -3.73
C GLN A 247 -20.05 7.34 -4.45
N ILE A 248 -18.76 7.59 -4.18
CA ILE A 248 -17.67 6.79 -4.76
C ILE A 248 -17.83 5.31 -4.38
N GLN A 249 -18.02 5.01 -3.10
CA GLN A 249 -18.19 3.62 -2.64
C GLN A 249 -19.36 2.90 -3.33
N ARG A 250 -20.49 3.61 -3.60
CA ARG A 250 -21.62 3.04 -4.37
C ARG A 250 -21.25 2.73 -5.82
N LEU A 251 -20.51 3.61 -6.49
CA LEU A 251 -20.05 3.38 -7.86
C LEU A 251 -19.10 2.17 -7.91
N VAL A 252 -18.14 2.11 -6.99
CA VAL A 252 -17.16 1.03 -6.88
C VAL A 252 -17.83 -0.31 -6.56
N TYR A 253 -18.80 -0.34 -5.65
CA TYR A 253 -19.59 -1.55 -5.39
C TYR A 253 -20.28 -2.06 -6.67
N ASN A 254 -20.92 -1.17 -7.43
CA ASN A 254 -21.67 -1.52 -8.63
C ASN A 254 -20.81 -1.97 -9.83
N ASP A 255 -19.55 -1.53 -9.87
CA ASP A 255 -18.60 -1.90 -10.94
C ASP A 255 -17.68 -3.07 -10.54
N THR A 256 -17.43 -3.29 -9.25
CA THR A 256 -16.62 -4.43 -8.76
C THR A 256 -15.20 -4.47 -9.35
N PRO A 257 -14.38 -3.40 -9.25
CA PRO A 257 -13.00 -3.42 -9.76
C PRO A 257 -12.06 -4.33 -8.95
N TYR A 258 -12.44 -4.65 -7.71
CA TYR A 258 -11.73 -5.53 -6.80
C TYR A 258 -12.70 -6.49 -6.10
N VAL A 259 -12.17 -7.61 -5.58
CA VAL A 259 -12.83 -8.36 -4.50
C VAL A 259 -12.17 -7.94 -3.19
N TRP A 260 -12.89 -7.20 -2.34
CA TRP A 260 -12.43 -6.83 -1.01
C TRP A 260 -12.54 -8.04 -0.08
N THR A 261 -11.44 -8.74 0.20
CA THR A 261 -11.49 -10.06 0.82
C THR A 261 -11.66 -9.99 2.33
N ASP A 262 -10.86 -9.16 2.98
CA ASP A 262 -10.84 -9.05 4.43
C ASP A 262 -10.22 -7.72 4.89
N GLN A 263 -10.73 -7.19 6.01
CA GLN A 263 -10.09 -6.17 6.81
C GLN A 263 -9.58 -6.86 8.08
N PRO A 264 -8.27 -7.08 8.20
CA PRO A 264 -7.67 -7.67 9.37
C PRO A 264 -8.03 -6.98 10.69
N VAL A 265 -8.10 -7.78 11.76
CA VAL A 265 -8.01 -7.31 13.14
C VAL A 265 -6.83 -7.98 13.84
N GLY A 266 -6.16 -7.24 14.70
CA GLY A 266 -4.95 -7.67 15.38
C GLY A 266 -5.17 -8.10 16.82
N ILE A 267 -4.27 -8.94 17.33
CA ILE A 267 -4.03 -9.14 18.76
C ILE A 267 -2.54 -8.94 18.97
N PHE A 268 -2.20 -7.99 19.84
CA PHE A 268 -0.83 -7.73 20.25
C PHE A 268 -0.49 -8.59 21.47
N PHE A 269 0.66 -9.26 21.43
CA PHE A 269 1.13 -10.13 22.50
C PHE A 269 2.42 -9.58 23.11
N GLU A 270 2.41 -9.45 24.42
CA GLU A 270 3.56 -8.97 25.20
C GLU A 270 3.69 -9.75 26.52
N ARG A 271 4.87 -9.68 27.13
CA ARG A 271 5.06 -10.13 28.51
C ARG A 271 4.26 -9.26 29.47
N LYS A 272 3.68 -9.89 30.49
CA LYS A 272 2.86 -9.23 31.51
C LYS A 272 3.59 -8.14 32.31
N TRP A 273 4.92 -8.18 32.32
CA TRP A 273 5.74 -7.17 32.98
C TRP A 273 5.92 -5.87 32.17
N LEU A 274 5.54 -5.86 30.88
CA LEU A 274 5.58 -4.61 30.11
C LEU A 274 4.46 -3.68 30.54
N SER A 275 4.71 -2.39 30.36
CA SER A 275 3.75 -1.32 30.60
C SER A 275 4.04 -0.14 29.68
N GLY A 276 3.00 0.56 29.26
CA GLY A 276 3.12 1.78 28.45
C GLY A 276 3.07 1.56 26.94
N TRP A 277 2.79 0.34 26.46
CA TRP A 277 2.43 0.11 25.08
C TRP A 277 1.07 0.76 24.76
N TYR A 278 0.93 1.30 23.56
CA TYR A 278 -0.34 1.76 23.02
C TYR A 278 -0.42 1.39 21.54
N TYR A 279 -1.65 1.30 21.05
CA TYR A 279 -1.92 0.95 19.66
C TYR A 279 -1.99 2.19 18.78
N ASN A 280 -1.34 2.14 17.62
CA ASN A 280 -1.47 3.14 16.57
C ASN A 280 -1.59 2.43 15.21
N PRO A 281 -2.74 2.48 14.53
CA PRO A 281 -2.92 1.80 13.25
C PRO A 281 -2.18 2.46 12.08
N ALA A 282 -1.69 3.68 12.23
CA ALA A 282 -1.01 4.42 11.16
C ALA A 282 0.50 4.18 11.09
N PHE A 283 1.07 3.50 12.09
CA PHE A 283 2.49 3.17 12.10
C PHE A 283 2.68 1.68 12.29
N ALA A 284 3.61 1.13 11.53
CA ALA A 284 4.04 -0.24 11.66
C ALA A 284 4.86 -0.45 12.95
N GLY A 285 4.60 -1.52 13.69
CA GLY A 285 5.39 -1.89 14.87
C GLY A 285 5.15 -1.02 16.10
N ASN A 286 6.11 -1.03 17.04
CA ASN A 286 5.94 -0.43 18.37
C ASN A 286 6.63 0.94 18.51
N TYR A 287 5.97 1.86 19.20
CA TYR A 287 6.59 3.08 19.70
C TYR A 287 7.20 2.86 21.09
N TYR A 288 8.53 2.80 21.19
CA TYR A 288 9.24 2.32 22.38
C TYR A 288 9.44 3.37 23.47
N ALA A 289 9.15 4.65 23.22
CA ALA A 289 9.48 5.71 24.17
C ALA A 289 8.64 5.64 25.46
N THR A 290 7.45 5.05 25.39
CA THR A 290 6.53 4.90 26.52
C THR A 290 6.61 3.55 27.20
N ILE A 291 7.23 2.54 26.55
CA ILE A 291 7.31 1.17 27.05
C ILE A 291 8.39 1.06 28.13
N SER A 292 8.07 0.35 29.21
CA SER A 292 8.97 0.15 30.36
C SER A 292 8.92 -1.28 30.90
N LYS A 293 9.99 -1.65 31.61
CA LYS A 293 10.12 -2.90 32.37
C LYS A 293 10.36 -2.59 33.85
N PRO A 294 9.83 -3.39 34.79
CA PRO A 294 10.10 -3.22 36.20
C PRO A 294 11.55 -3.61 36.52
N LYS A 295 12.15 -3.01 37.54
CA LYS A 295 13.59 -3.19 37.83
C LYS A 295 13.97 -4.59 38.32
N ASN A 296 13.01 -5.44 38.65
CA ASN A 296 13.22 -6.80 39.15
C ASN A 296 13.21 -7.88 38.05
N VAL A 297 13.02 -7.53 36.77
CA VAL A 297 13.16 -8.49 35.67
C VAL A 297 14.59 -8.50 35.11
N THR A 298 14.98 -9.59 34.45
CA THR A 298 16.25 -9.68 33.74
C THR A 298 16.33 -8.62 32.64
N ASN A 299 17.49 -7.98 32.52
CA ASN A 299 17.76 -6.90 31.55
C ASN A 299 16.64 -5.84 31.54
N PRO A 300 16.36 -5.16 32.67
CA PRO A 300 15.22 -4.25 32.78
C PRO A 300 15.39 -2.98 31.95
N ASP A 301 16.59 -2.74 31.40
CA ASP A 301 16.91 -1.61 30.54
C ASP A 301 17.03 -2.01 29.05
N VAL A 302 16.58 -3.22 28.68
CA VAL A 302 16.52 -3.68 27.28
C VAL A 302 15.14 -4.28 26.97
N ILE A 303 14.53 -3.86 25.87
CA ILE A 303 13.33 -4.51 25.30
C ILE A 303 13.78 -5.45 24.18
N TYR A 304 13.32 -6.70 24.21
CA TYR A 304 13.52 -7.67 23.14
C TYR A 304 12.22 -7.86 22.35
N VAL A 305 12.25 -7.60 21.05
CA VAL A 305 11.12 -7.75 20.13
C VAL A 305 11.48 -8.82 19.10
N GLU A 306 10.58 -9.77 18.90
CA GLU A 306 10.71 -10.76 17.83
C GLU A 306 9.64 -10.57 16.76
N THR A 307 10.07 -10.38 15.51
CA THR A 307 9.20 -10.07 14.37
C THR A 307 9.46 -11.02 13.20
N ILE A 308 8.74 -10.80 12.11
CA ILE A 308 9.01 -11.37 10.79
C ILE A 308 9.62 -10.31 9.90
N GLY A 309 10.66 -10.67 9.15
CA GLY A 309 11.37 -9.73 8.28
C GLY A 309 12.34 -8.81 9.01
N GLU A 310 13.18 -8.17 8.21
CA GLU A 310 14.07 -7.09 8.61
C GLU A 310 13.84 -5.86 7.71
N PRO A 311 14.23 -4.65 8.14
CA PRO A 311 14.11 -3.46 7.32
C PRO A 311 14.76 -3.62 5.95
N GLN A 312 14.14 -3.10 4.89
CA GLN A 312 14.86 -2.97 3.62
C GLN A 312 15.71 -1.69 3.61
N TYR A 313 15.15 -0.60 4.14
CA TYR A 313 15.79 0.70 4.24
C TYR A 313 15.43 1.36 5.59
N VAL A 314 16.18 2.40 5.96
CA VAL A 314 15.84 3.27 7.11
C VAL A 314 15.88 4.76 6.74
N ASP A 315 15.74 5.06 5.45
CA ASP A 315 15.57 6.41 4.93
C ASP A 315 14.08 6.71 4.72
N PRO A 316 13.49 7.70 5.41
CA PRO A 316 12.06 7.99 5.29
C PRO A 316 11.61 8.47 3.90
N ALA A 317 12.53 8.85 3.01
CA ALA A 317 12.21 9.21 1.62
C ALA A 317 12.11 7.99 0.68
N VAL A 318 12.51 6.81 1.16
CA VAL A 318 12.69 5.59 0.37
C VAL A 318 11.91 4.42 0.99
N ASP A 319 12.09 4.22 2.29
CA ASP A 319 11.48 3.11 3.02
C ASP A 319 9.95 3.17 2.95
N TYR A 320 9.36 2.06 2.54
CA TYR A 320 7.93 1.94 2.33
C TYR A 320 7.40 0.55 2.71
N GLU A 321 8.00 -0.04 3.73
CA GLU A 321 7.64 -1.35 4.26
C GLU A 321 7.55 -1.35 5.79
N THR A 322 6.92 -2.40 6.34
CA THR A 322 6.51 -2.44 7.76
C THR A 322 7.68 -2.47 8.75
N SER A 323 8.77 -3.18 8.42
CA SER A 323 9.92 -3.40 9.31
C SER A 323 10.74 -2.12 9.47
N GLY A 324 11.03 -1.42 8.36
CA GLY A 324 11.65 -0.10 8.35
C GLY A 324 10.76 0.94 9.02
N GLY A 325 9.45 0.93 8.76
CA GLY A 325 8.47 1.79 9.43
C GLY A 325 8.54 1.74 10.96
N GLU A 326 8.75 0.55 11.55
CA GLU A 326 8.95 0.39 13.01
C GLU A 326 10.21 1.11 13.51
N VAL A 327 11.30 1.07 12.74
CA VAL A 327 12.53 1.81 13.06
C VAL A 327 12.31 3.31 12.91
N LEU A 328 11.73 3.74 11.78
CA LEU A 328 11.54 5.15 11.43
C LEU A 328 10.75 5.92 12.48
N GLN A 329 9.63 5.37 12.96
CA GLN A 329 8.78 6.04 13.97
C GLN A 329 9.49 6.28 15.32
N ASN A 330 10.61 5.60 15.58
CA ASN A 330 11.37 5.71 16.82
C ASN A 330 12.61 6.61 16.71
N VAL A 331 13.12 6.83 15.49
CA VAL A 331 14.36 7.57 15.25
C VAL A 331 14.13 8.92 14.59
N TYR A 332 13.04 9.08 13.85
CA TYR A 332 12.58 10.33 13.27
C TYR A 332 11.27 10.80 13.91
N GLU A 333 10.96 12.08 13.71
CA GLU A 333 9.66 12.65 14.06
C GLU A 333 9.14 13.50 12.90
N THR A 334 7.82 13.66 12.86
CA THR A 334 7.07 14.37 11.83
C THR A 334 6.44 15.64 12.42
N LEU A 335 5.88 16.52 11.59
CA LEU A 335 5.28 17.78 12.04
C LEU A 335 4.06 17.55 12.93
N PHE A 336 3.26 16.55 12.59
CA PHE A 336 2.10 16.09 13.34
C PHE A 336 2.29 14.64 13.74
N TRP A 337 1.53 14.17 14.73
CA TRP A 337 1.60 12.78 15.18
C TRP A 337 0.20 12.22 15.33
N PHE A 338 0.02 10.92 15.11
CA PHE A 338 -1.25 10.27 15.40
C PHE A 338 -1.51 10.26 16.90
N ASN A 339 -2.74 10.56 17.27
CA ASN A 339 -3.15 10.56 18.65
C ASN A 339 -3.19 9.10 19.15
N GLY A 340 -2.34 8.71 20.10
CA GLY A 340 -2.34 7.37 20.68
C GLY A 340 -3.67 6.95 21.37
N THR A 341 -4.63 7.87 21.50
CA THR A 341 -5.99 7.59 22.00
C THR A 341 -7.06 7.63 20.91
N SER A 342 -6.71 8.02 19.68
CA SER A 342 -7.64 8.10 18.56
C SER A 342 -6.95 7.64 17.28
N ALA A 343 -7.48 6.58 16.70
CA ALA A 343 -6.96 5.98 15.49
C ALA A 343 -6.96 6.92 14.27
N THR A 344 -7.76 8.00 14.27
CA THR A 344 -8.02 8.85 13.10
C THR A 344 -7.53 10.29 13.23
N ASP A 345 -7.15 10.71 14.45
CA ASP A 345 -6.83 12.12 14.73
C ASP A 345 -5.33 12.33 14.77
N VAL A 346 -4.89 13.47 14.25
CA VAL A 346 -3.51 13.93 14.35
C VAL A 346 -3.41 15.14 15.26
N ILE A 347 -2.31 15.22 16.01
CA ILE A 347 -1.99 16.30 16.94
C ILE A 347 -0.68 16.99 16.53
N PRO A 348 -0.49 18.29 16.83
CA PRO A 348 0.80 18.94 16.61
C PRO A 348 1.94 18.28 17.40
N TRP A 349 3.03 17.94 16.71
CA TRP A 349 4.19 17.27 17.31
C TRP A 349 5.44 18.13 17.25
N LEU A 350 6.24 18.07 16.18
CA LEU A 350 7.29 19.07 15.94
C LEU A 350 6.70 20.45 15.62
N ALA A 351 5.51 20.48 15.04
CA ALA A 351 4.69 21.69 14.95
C ALA A 351 4.06 22.03 16.31
N GLU A 352 3.94 23.33 16.59
CA GLU A 352 3.13 23.85 17.68
C GLU A 352 1.66 24.00 17.25
N ASN A 353 1.44 24.53 16.04
CA ASN A 353 0.12 24.66 15.42
C ASN A 353 0.28 24.99 13.92
N TYR A 354 -0.84 25.08 13.20
CA TYR A 354 -0.88 25.54 11.82
C TYR A 354 -2.17 26.33 11.54
N SER A 355 -2.16 27.07 10.44
CA SER A 355 -3.35 27.70 9.85
C SER A 355 -3.42 27.39 8.36
N VAL A 356 -4.65 27.29 7.84
CA VAL A 356 -4.93 27.07 6.42
C VAL A 356 -5.46 28.37 5.82
N SER A 357 -4.99 28.75 4.64
CA SER A 357 -5.53 29.90 3.92
C SER A 357 -6.99 29.68 3.54
N SER A 358 -7.76 30.76 3.35
CA SER A 358 -9.19 30.69 3.06
C SER A 358 -9.53 29.97 1.74
N ASP A 359 -8.57 29.91 0.81
CA ASP A 359 -8.67 29.17 -0.45
C ASP A 359 -8.17 27.72 -0.34
N GLY A 360 -7.64 27.31 0.82
CA GLY A 360 -7.09 25.96 1.03
C GLY A 360 -5.74 25.70 0.36
N LEU A 361 -5.13 26.70 -0.29
CA LEU A 361 -3.91 26.52 -1.12
C LEU A 361 -2.60 26.66 -0.35
N SER A 362 -2.64 27.01 0.94
CA SER A 362 -1.43 27.09 1.75
C SER A 362 -1.66 26.76 3.22
N TYR A 363 -0.68 26.09 3.80
CA TYR A 363 -0.62 25.76 5.22
C TYR A 363 0.57 26.50 5.83
N THR A 364 0.32 27.41 6.77
CA THR A 364 1.38 28.09 7.53
C THR A 364 1.55 27.37 8.86
N ILE A 365 2.71 26.76 9.08
CA ILE A 365 3.04 25.90 10.21
C ILE A 365 4.03 26.62 11.12
N HIS A 366 3.69 26.72 12.40
CA HIS A 366 4.55 27.27 13.44
C HIS A 366 5.24 26.12 14.18
N LEU A 367 6.56 26.15 14.24
CA LEU A 367 7.40 25.06 14.76
C LEU A 367 7.77 25.28 16.22
N ARG A 368 7.90 24.17 16.95
CA ARG A 368 8.47 24.20 18.30
C ARG A 368 9.94 24.58 18.28
N LYS A 369 10.41 25.13 19.40
CA LYS A 369 11.77 25.65 19.57
C LYS A 369 12.56 24.76 20.53
N GLY A 370 13.88 24.84 20.45
CA GLY A 370 14.79 24.15 21.38
C GLY A 370 14.89 22.64 21.14
N ILE A 371 14.51 22.17 19.96
CA ILE A 371 14.66 20.78 19.52
C ILE A 371 15.94 20.65 18.71
N TYR A 372 16.66 19.55 18.89
CA TYR A 372 17.92 19.27 18.22
C TYR A 372 17.89 17.88 17.59
N PHE A 373 18.53 17.75 16.44
CA PHE A 373 18.82 16.47 15.83
C PHE A 373 19.86 15.71 16.65
N GLN A 374 19.97 14.41 16.38
CA GLN A 374 20.93 13.51 17.02
C GLN A 374 22.40 13.90 16.78
N ASP A 375 22.70 14.66 15.72
CA ASP A 375 24.02 15.24 15.44
C ASP A 375 24.30 16.57 16.19
N GLY A 376 23.32 17.07 16.95
CA GLY A 376 23.41 18.32 17.72
C GLY A 376 23.01 19.59 16.95
N THR A 377 22.64 19.50 15.67
CA THR A 377 22.14 20.66 14.91
C THR A 377 20.70 21.00 15.29
N PRO A 378 20.29 22.28 15.22
CA PRO A 378 18.95 22.70 15.63
C PRO A 378 17.88 22.33 14.60
N PHE A 379 16.74 21.85 15.08
CA PHE A 379 15.51 21.72 14.28
C PHE A 379 14.90 23.11 14.03
N ASN A 380 14.55 23.39 12.76
CA ASN A 380 14.01 24.67 12.32
C ASN A 380 13.25 24.54 10.97
N ALA A 381 12.70 25.64 10.47
CA ALA A 381 11.95 25.69 9.22
C ALA A 381 12.76 25.28 7.99
N THR A 382 14.06 25.56 7.97
CA THR A 382 14.96 25.12 6.87
C THR A 382 15.09 23.61 6.84
N ALA A 383 15.13 22.93 8.00
CA ALA A 383 15.15 21.47 8.04
C ALA A 383 13.83 20.85 7.53
N VAL A 384 12.69 21.51 7.80
CA VAL A 384 11.39 21.08 7.25
C VAL A 384 11.35 21.21 5.73
N GLN A 385 11.73 22.38 5.21
CA GLN A 385 11.86 22.59 3.77
C GLN A 385 12.77 21.54 3.13
N TYR A 386 13.97 21.36 3.68
CA TYR A 386 14.94 20.40 3.17
C TYR A 386 14.39 18.98 3.13
N SER A 387 13.76 18.51 4.20
CA SER A 387 13.29 17.12 4.32
C SER A 387 12.18 16.80 3.31
N LEU A 388 11.18 17.69 3.20
CA LEU A 388 10.07 17.49 2.26
C LEU A 388 10.53 17.66 0.80
N GLU A 389 11.40 18.64 0.51
CA GLU A 389 11.97 18.78 -0.82
C GLU A 389 12.83 17.58 -1.21
N ARG A 390 13.60 17.04 -0.26
CA ARG A 390 14.42 15.85 -0.45
C ARG A 390 13.58 14.64 -0.88
N ALA A 391 12.48 14.35 -0.19
CA ALA A 391 11.61 13.24 -0.55
C ALA A 391 11.04 13.39 -1.99
N ILE A 392 10.66 14.60 -2.39
CA ILE A 392 10.16 14.91 -3.74
C ILE A 392 11.26 14.82 -4.81
N ILE A 393 12.52 15.13 -4.48
CA ILE A 393 13.64 15.07 -5.43
C ILE A 393 14.17 13.64 -5.59
N ILE A 394 14.15 12.85 -4.51
CA ILE A 394 14.48 11.41 -4.55
C ILE A 394 13.41 10.69 -5.36
N ALA A 395 12.13 10.90 -5.03
CA ALA A 395 10.98 10.31 -5.71
C ALA A 395 11.23 8.85 -6.12
N ASP A 396 11.56 7.99 -5.16
CA ASP A 396 11.67 6.56 -5.44
C ASP A 396 10.32 6.08 -6.03
N PRO A 397 10.29 5.47 -7.23
CA PRO A 397 9.07 4.95 -7.83
C PRO A 397 8.36 3.90 -6.97
N ASN A 398 9.09 3.22 -6.08
CA ASN A 398 8.57 2.26 -5.12
C ASN A 398 8.47 2.83 -3.69
N GLY A 399 8.72 4.14 -3.53
CA GLY A 399 8.72 4.82 -2.24
C GLY A 399 7.48 5.67 -1.99
N PRO A 400 7.41 6.32 -0.82
CA PRO A 400 6.20 6.98 -0.35
C PRO A 400 6.01 8.42 -0.89
N ALA A 401 6.90 8.91 -1.75
CA ALA A 401 6.94 10.32 -2.17
C ALA A 401 5.67 10.81 -2.87
N TRP A 402 4.89 9.91 -3.48
CA TRP A 402 3.63 10.23 -4.15
C TRP A 402 2.63 10.97 -3.25
N MET A 403 2.66 10.73 -1.93
CA MET A 403 1.78 11.40 -0.96
C MET A 403 2.04 12.92 -0.87
N LEU A 404 3.24 13.37 -1.25
CA LEU A 404 3.62 14.78 -1.29
C LEU A 404 3.20 15.46 -2.60
N GLY A 405 2.59 14.74 -3.54
CA GLY A 405 2.13 15.24 -4.84
C GLY A 405 1.29 16.54 -4.79
N PRO A 406 0.38 16.75 -3.81
CA PRO A 406 -0.38 17.99 -3.69
C PRO A 406 0.46 19.25 -3.44
N ILE A 407 1.71 19.12 -2.97
CA ILE A 407 2.63 20.25 -2.82
C ILE A 407 2.90 20.86 -4.19
N LYS A 408 2.87 22.19 -4.24
CA LYS A 408 2.91 22.96 -5.49
C LYS A 408 4.02 22.50 -6.44
N GLY A 409 3.64 22.01 -7.61
CA GLY A 409 4.54 21.53 -8.67
C GLY A 409 5.27 20.21 -8.37
N ALA A 410 5.02 19.56 -7.22
CA ALA A 410 5.71 18.33 -6.82
C ALA A 410 5.33 17.15 -7.72
N GLU A 411 4.03 16.95 -7.97
CA GLU A 411 3.51 15.89 -8.85
C GLU A 411 4.16 15.94 -10.25
N ALA A 412 4.20 17.12 -10.87
CA ALA A 412 4.82 17.32 -12.18
C ALA A 412 6.35 17.11 -12.18
N LEU A 413 7.04 17.40 -11.08
CA LEU A 413 8.47 17.12 -10.96
C LEU A 413 8.72 15.62 -10.81
N MET A 414 7.97 14.94 -9.94
CA MET A 414 8.10 13.49 -9.72
C MET A 414 7.80 12.70 -11.01
N GLU A 415 6.79 13.08 -11.78
CA GLU A 415 6.52 12.49 -13.09
C GLU A 415 7.73 12.58 -14.04
N LYS A 416 8.43 13.71 -14.07
CA LYS A 416 9.66 13.85 -14.86
C LYS A 416 10.80 12.98 -14.33
N ILE A 417 10.91 12.84 -13.00
CA ILE A 417 11.93 12.01 -12.35
C ILE A 417 11.70 10.54 -12.69
N TRP A 418 10.47 10.03 -12.52
CA TRP A 418 10.11 8.65 -12.86
C TRP A 418 10.24 8.35 -14.36
N ALA A 419 10.04 9.37 -15.21
CA ALA A 419 10.31 9.26 -16.64
C ALA A 419 11.81 9.28 -17.00
N GLY A 420 12.71 9.48 -16.03
CA GLY A 420 14.16 9.56 -16.23
C GLY A 420 14.62 10.83 -16.96
N ASN A 421 13.79 11.89 -16.96
CA ASN A 421 13.98 13.09 -17.78
C ASN A 421 14.21 14.38 -16.96
N ALA A 422 14.23 14.29 -15.63
CA ALA A 422 14.42 15.45 -14.77
C ALA A 422 15.89 15.91 -14.74
N THR A 423 16.10 17.23 -14.75
CA THR A 423 17.40 17.87 -14.63
C THR A 423 17.49 18.76 -13.39
N GLN A 424 18.70 19.19 -13.02
CA GLN A 424 18.87 20.17 -11.94
C GLN A 424 18.13 21.48 -12.22
N ALA A 425 18.03 21.90 -13.50
CA ALA A 425 17.27 23.08 -13.87
C ALA A 425 15.76 22.92 -13.62
N ASP A 426 15.21 21.70 -13.76
CA ASP A 426 13.82 21.41 -13.42
C ASP A 426 13.59 21.52 -11.90
N VAL A 427 14.53 20.99 -11.10
CA VAL A 427 14.49 21.09 -9.64
C VAL A 427 14.60 22.56 -9.20
N ASP A 428 15.54 23.32 -9.77
CA ASP A 428 15.72 24.73 -9.45
C ASP A 428 14.49 25.55 -9.84
N ALA A 429 13.89 25.27 -11.00
CA ALA A 429 12.65 25.91 -11.45
C ALA A 429 11.46 25.55 -10.57
N TRP A 430 11.37 24.31 -10.08
CA TRP A 430 10.37 23.89 -9.11
C TRP A 430 10.53 24.62 -7.78
N LYS A 431 11.74 24.64 -7.20
CA LYS A 431 12.03 25.37 -5.96
C LYS A 431 11.76 26.87 -6.09
N ALA A 432 12.00 27.47 -7.25
CA ALA A 432 11.70 28.88 -7.52
C ALA A 432 10.20 29.22 -7.42
N GLN A 433 9.30 28.24 -7.53
CA GLN A 433 7.86 28.41 -7.30
C GLN A 433 7.48 28.53 -5.82
N LYS A 434 8.47 28.33 -4.93
CA LYS A 434 8.36 28.30 -3.47
C LYS A 434 7.33 27.27 -2.99
N PRO A 435 7.49 25.98 -3.34
CA PRO A 435 6.58 24.93 -2.87
C PRO A 435 6.53 24.86 -1.34
N ILE A 436 7.69 24.99 -0.71
CA ILE A 436 7.85 25.11 0.75
C ILE A 436 8.66 26.37 1.01
N GLU A 437 8.07 27.35 1.68
CA GLU A 437 8.64 28.67 1.92
C GLU A 437 9.01 28.84 3.40
N VAL A 438 10.30 29.05 3.68
CA VAL A 438 10.77 29.46 5.01
C VAL A 438 10.43 30.93 5.21
N LEU A 439 9.49 31.22 6.12
CA LEU A 439 9.08 32.59 6.43
C LEU A 439 9.98 33.21 7.51
N ASP A 440 10.36 32.40 8.50
CA ASP A 440 11.35 32.70 9.52
C ASP A 440 11.93 31.39 10.09
N THR A 441 12.82 31.46 11.08
CA THR A 441 13.48 30.29 11.68
C THR A 441 12.50 29.21 12.16
N TYR A 442 11.30 29.56 12.63
CA TYR A 442 10.32 28.64 13.20
C TYR A 442 8.95 28.73 12.53
N THR A 443 8.87 29.31 11.32
CA THR A 443 7.64 29.36 10.55
C THR A 443 7.91 28.95 9.11
N VAL A 444 7.19 27.93 8.64
CA VAL A 444 7.25 27.43 7.26
C VAL A 444 5.86 27.46 6.65
N ARG A 445 5.76 27.83 5.38
CA ARG A 445 4.53 27.74 4.59
C ARG A 445 4.66 26.68 3.52
N ILE A 446 3.74 25.73 3.49
CA ILE A 446 3.61 24.75 2.41
C ILE A 446 2.53 25.27 1.45
N ASN A 447 2.89 25.46 0.19
CA ASN A 447 1.99 25.89 -0.87
C ASN A 447 1.57 24.69 -1.71
N LEU A 448 0.31 24.66 -2.13
CA LEU A 448 -0.31 23.52 -2.82
C LEU A 448 -0.79 23.93 -4.22
N ASP A 449 -0.90 22.97 -5.13
CA ASP A 449 -1.51 23.19 -6.46
C ASP A 449 -3.05 23.20 -6.40
N ARG A 450 -3.60 22.60 -5.34
CA ARG A 450 -5.04 22.43 -5.11
C ARG A 450 -5.33 22.42 -3.62
N PRO A 451 -6.56 22.76 -3.19
CA PRO A 451 -6.96 22.56 -1.80
C PRO A 451 -6.78 21.09 -1.42
N TYR A 452 -6.24 20.79 -0.23
CA TYR A 452 -5.98 19.39 0.15
C TYR A 452 -6.19 19.17 1.64
N ALA A 453 -7.40 18.78 2.01
CA ALA A 453 -7.81 18.55 3.40
C ALA A 453 -6.95 17.50 4.14
N PRO A 454 -6.47 16.41 3.52
CA PRO A 454 -5.67 15.39 4.20
C PRO A 454 -4.25 15.80 4.61
N LEU A 455 -3.74 16.97 4.20
CA LEU A 455 -2.32 17.34 4.37
C LEU A 455 -1.78 17.11 5.80
N PRO A 456 -2.46 17.48 6.90
CA PRO A 456 -1.94 17.25 8.24
C PRO A 456 -1.71 15.77 8.59
N LYS A 457 -2.49 14.86 7.98
CA LYS A 457 -2.35 13.42 8.17
C LYS A 457 -1.21 12.84 7.35
N VAL A 458 -1.02 13.33 6.11
CA VAL A 458 0.18 13.03 5.32
C VAL A 458 1.44 13.50 6.05
N LEU A 459 1.40 14.72 6.60
CA LEU A 459 2.50 15.29 7.39
C LEU A 459 2.68 14.65 8.79
N ALA A 460 1.86 13.65 9.12
CA ALA A 460 2.05 12.80 10.28
C ALA A 460 2.75 11.48 9.94
N PHE A 461 2.75 11.06 8.67
CA PHE A 461 3.35 9.80 8.24
C PHE A 461 4.86 9.90 7.97
N THR A 462 5.54 8.76 7.92
CA THR A 462 7.01 8.64 7.88
C THR A 462 7.65 9.36 6.70
N VAL A 463 6.99 9.47 5.54
CA VAL A 463 7.48 10.25 4.38
C VAL A 463 7.77 11.72 4.72
N ALA A 464 7.04 12.27 5.69
CA ALA A 464 7.20 13.65 6.16
C ALA A 464 8.14 13.75 7.37
N SER A 465 8.91 12.70 7.66
CA SER A 465 9.92 12.71 8.73
C SER A 465 10.96 13.79 8.49
N ILE A 466 11.29 14.53 9.54
CA ILE A 466 12.30 15.58 9.45
C ILE A 466 13.67 14.97 9.71
N VAL A 467 14.53 15.03 8.69
CA VAL A 467 15.92 14.57 8.73
C VAL A 467 16.88 15.72 8.99
N SER A 468 18.05 15.47 9.60
CA SER A 468 19.09 16.50 9.72
C SER A 468 19.68 16.85 8.35
N PRO A 469 19.55 18.11 7.87
CA PRO A 469 20.16 18.50 6.60
C PRO A 469 21.69 18.37 6.63
N SER A 470 22.31 18.71 7.77
CA SER A 470 23.77 18.67 7.89
C SER A 470 24.30 17.24 7.81
N TYR A 471 23.55 16.29 8.36
CA TYR A 471 23.89 14.88 8.31
C TYR A 471 23.76 14.34 6.89
N VAL A 472 22.66 14.63 6.18
CA VAL A 472 22.48 14.16 4.81
C VAL A 472 23.55 14.75 3.87
N GLU A 473 23.82 16.06 3.96
CA GLU A 473 24.84 16.72 3.12
C GLU A 473 26.26 16.21 3.39
N ALA A 474 26.58 15.89 4.64
CA ALA A 474 27.88 15.30 4.98
C ALA A 474 28.08 13.89 4.39
N HIS A 475 27.00 13.21 3.97
CA HIS A 475 27.01 11.84 3.48
C HIS A 475 26.41 11.71 2.07
N GLY A 476 26.76 12.63 1.18
CA GLY A 476 26.46 12.54 -0.25
C GLY A 476 25.27 13.35 -0.74
N GLY A 477 24.53 14.01 0.17
CA GLY A 477 23.47 14.95 -0.18
C GLY A 477 22.27 14.30 -0.87
N VAL A 478 21.56 15.10 -1.66
CA VAL A 478 20.37 14.70 -2.41
C VAL A 478 20.69 14.61 -3.89
N GLN A 479 20.29 13.51 -4.54
CA GLN A 479 20.42 13.31 -5.98
C GLN A 479 19.05 13.05 -6.60
N ILE A 480 18.86 13.54 -7.83
CA ILE A 480 17.59 13.47 -8.54
C ILE A 480 17.31 12.01 -8.90
N GLY A 481 16.16 11.48 -8.44
CA GLY A 481 15.74 10.12 -8.78
C GLY A 481 16.60 9.01 -8.18
N GLN A 482 17.43 9.33 -7.18
CA GLN A 482 18.41 8.39 -6.62
C GLN A 482 18.35 8.36 -5.10
N HIS A 483 18.52 7.16 -4.56
CA HIS A 483 18.65 6.95 -3.13
C HIS A 483 19.95 7.58 -2.64
N ASN A 484 20.00 7.82 -1.33
CA ASN A 484 21.26 8.06 -0.66
C ASN A 484 21.66 6.76 0.05
N ASP A 485 22.60 6.01 -0.53
CA ASP A 485 23.08 4.71 -0.02
C ASP A 485 23.50 4.75 1.47
N TRP A 486 23.96 5.91 1.96
CA TRP A 486 24.27 6.06 3.38
C TRP A 486 23.01 6.11 4.24
N MET A 487 22.03 6.93 3.84
CA MET A 487 20.77 7.08 4.56
C MET A 487 19.93 5.80 4.54
N ASP A 488 20.06 4.96 3.51
CA ASP A 488 19.43 3.64 3.44
C ASP A 488 19.74 2.76 4.66
N LYS A 489 20.86 3.02 5.36
CA LYS A 489 21.32 2.23 6.52
C LYS A 489 21.66 3.05 7.77
N HIS A 490 21.48 4.37 7.73
CA HIS A 490 21.84 5.26 8.82
C HIS A 490 20.79 6.34 9.04
N THR A 491 20.58 6.69 10.30
CA THR A 491 19.50 7.60 10.69
C THR A 491 20.05 8.82 11.42
N CYS A 492 19.46 9.99 11.20
CA CYS A 492 19.70 11.18 12.00
C CYS A 492 18.43 12.05 12.06
N GLY A 493 17.60 11.78 13.07
CA GLY A 493 16.35 12.48 13.31
C GLY A 493 16.34 13.20 14.66
N THR A 494 15.15 13.53 15.15
CA THR A 494 14.92 14.13 16.48
C THR A 494 14.34 13.14 17.49
N GLY A 495 14.09 11.90 17.07
CA GLY A 495 13.28 10.93 17.79
C GLY A 495 13.86 10.41 19.12
N PRO A 496 13.03 9.66 19.87
CA PRO A 496 13.36 9.13 21.20
C PRO A 496 14.52 8.12 21.21
N TYR A 497 14.76 7.43 20.11
CA TYR A 497 15.86 6.50 19.95
C TYR A 497 16.74 6.89 18.77
N MET A 498 17.91 6.26 18.68
CA MET A 498 18.87 6.37 17.59
C MET A 498 19.17 4.95 17.11
N LEU A 499 19.38 4.76 15.81
CA LEU A 499 19.90 3.50 15.30
C LEU A 499 21.32 3.28 15.85
N GLU A 500 21.55 2.21 16.62
CA GLU A 500 22.87 1.86 17.15
C GLU A 500 23.61 0.94 16.17
N SER A 501 22.93 -0.10 15.69
CA SER A 501 23.45 -1.02 14.68
C SER A 501 22.32 -1.76 13.96
N TRP A 502 22.60 -2.16 12.73
CA TRP A 502 21.79 -3.12 11.99
C TRP A 502 22.72 -4.17 11.38
N THR A 503 22.60 -5.39 11.88
CA THR A 503 23.23 -6.59 11.32
C THR A 503 22.12 -7.49 10.78
N PRO A 504 22.37 -8.36 9.79
CA PRO A 504 21.31 -9.20 9.21
C PRO A 504 20.43 -9.87 10.27
N GLY A 505 19.13 -9.62 10.21
CA GLY A 505 18.12 -10.13 11.14
C GLY A 505 18.10 -9.51 12.55
N VAL A 506 18.92 -8.50 12.84
CA VAL A 506 18.94 -7.80 14.15
C VAL A 506 19.16 -6.30 14.00
N VAL A 507 18.17 -5.52 14.42
CA VAL A 507 18.24 -4.06 14.58
C VAL A 507 18.34 -3.72 16.05
N THR A 508 19.31 -2.87 16.41
CA THR A 508 19.46 -2.35 17.77
C THR A 508 19.27 -0.85 17.77
N LEU A 509 18.32 -0.39 18.58
CA LEU A 509 18.10 1.02 18.86
C LEU A 509 18.64 1.36 20.25
N LYS A 510 19.28 2.52 20.38
CA LYS A 510 19.74 3.07 21.67
C LYS A 510 18.98 4.35 21.99
N ARG A 511 18.72 4.59 23.27
CA ARG A 511 18.07 5.82 23.75
C ARG A 511 18.79 7.06 23.22
N ASN A 512 18.03 8.05 22.72
CA ASN A 512 18.54 9.40 22.48
C ASN A 512 18.65 10.16 23.81
N PRO A 513 19.86 10.45 24.34
CA PRO A 513 20.02 11.13 25.62
C PRO A 513 19.54 12.59 25.59
N ASN A 514 19.41 13.17 24.40
CA ASN A 514 19.01 14.57 24.19
C ASN A 514 17.57 14.69 23.67
N TYR A 515 16.76 13.63 23.81
CA TYR A 515 15.37 13.68 23.35
C TYR A 515 14.56 14.75 24.11
N TRP A 516 13.89 15.61 23.35
CA TRP A 516 13.20 16.81 23.85
C TRP A 516 11.91 16.52 24.63
N GLY A 517 11.38 15.30 24.52
CA GLY A 517 10.30 14.82 25.40
C GLY A 517 8.89 14.85 24.82
N GLY A 518 8.73 15.08 23.52
CA GLY A 518 7.43 15.27 22.87
C GLY A 518 6.73 16.59 23.30
N PRO A 519 5.51 16.88 22.81
CA PRO A 519 4.84 18.18 22.96
C PRO A 519 4.77 18.74 24.39
N ASN A 520 4.67 17.85 25.38
CA ASN A 520 4.57 18.21 26.80
C ASN A 520 5.89 18.03 27.57
N GLY A 521 6.99 17.64 26.91
CA GLY A 521 8.29 17.40 27.52
C GLY A 521 8.36 16.23 28.51
N ASN A 522 7.36 15.33 28.51
CA ASN A 522 7.21 14.28 29.53
C ASN A 522 7.43 12.85 29.00
N ILE A 523 7.64 12.70 27.69
CA ILE A 523 7.89 11.40 27.06
C ILE A 523 9.39 11.15 27.09
N HIS A 524 9.86 10.29 27.99
CA HIS A 524 11.27 9.92 28.04
C HIS A 524 11.40 8.41 27.91
N PRO A 525 12.23 7.91 26.97
CA PRO A 525 12.54 6.49 26.85
C PRO A 525 12.87 5.89 28.21
N LYS A 526 12.18 4.80 28.56
CA LYS A 526 12.31 4.17 29.89
C LYS A 526 13.39 3.10 29.92
N VAL A 527 13.77 2.56 28.76
CA VAL A 527 14.84 1.57 28.59
C VAL A 527 16.05 2.17 27.85
N GLU A 528 17.22 1.55 27.97
CA GLU A 528 18.45 2.02 27.31
C GLU A 528 18.53 1.54 25.86
N ARG A 529 18.11 0.29 25.60
CA ARG A 529 18.14 -0.33 24.27
C ARG A 529 16.84 -1.04 23.92
N VAL A 530 16.62 -1.15 22.62
CA VAL A 530 15.61 -2.03 22.00
C VAL A 530 16.33 -2.92 21.01
N ILE A 531 16.08 -4.22 21.06
CA ILE A 531 16.63 -5.22 20.15
C ILE A 531 15.45 -5.82 19.40
N ILE A 532 15.36 -5.52 18.10
CA ILE A 532 14.36 -6.06 17.19
C ILE A 532 15.04 -7.17 16.41
N LYS A 533 14.51 -8.39 16.52
CA LYS A 533 15.11 -9.61 15.98
C LYS A 533 14.13 -10.27 15.03
N GLU A 534 14.60 -10.55 13.83
CA GLU A 534 13.93 -11.42 12.88
C GLU A 534 14.06 -12.87 13.35
N VAL A 535 12.92 -13.54 13.49
CA VAL A 535 12.87 -14.97 13.80
C VAL A 535 11.83 -15.60 12.92
N ASP A 536 12.21 -16.29 11.86
CA ASP A 536 11.26 -16.85 10.87
C ASP A 536 10.29 -17.88 11.47
N ASP A 537 10.80 -18.78 12.32
CA ASP A 537 10.02 -19.89 12.85
C ASP A 537 9.01 -19.39 13.91
N PRO A 538 7.69 -19.53 13.66
CA PRO A 538 6.68 -19.00 14.56
C PRO A 538 6.61 -19.73 15.91
N ASN A 539 7.07 -20.99 15.99
CA ASN A 539 7.12 -21.74 17.25
C ASN A 539 8.25 -21.23 18.17
N THR A 540 9.37 -20.83 17.59
CA THR A 540 10.48 -20.18 18.29
C THR A 540 10.00 -18.87 18.91
N ARG A 541 9.35 -17.99 18.11
CA ARG A 541 8.77 -16.73 18.62
C ARG A 541 7.81 -16.93 19.79
N LEU A 542 6.92 -17.92 19.69
CA LEU A 542 6.01 -18.26 20.78
C LEU A 542 6.78 -18.73 22.03
N THR A 543 7.75 -19.62 21.85
CA THR A 543 8.55 -20.18 22.97
C THR A 543 9.36 -19.09 23.67
N ASP A 544 9.95 -18.17 22.91
CA ASP A 544 10.76 -17.09 23.44
C ASP A 544 9.90 -16.04 24.17
N LEU A 545 8.69 -15.75 23.66
CA LEU A 545 7.71 -14.95 24.40
C LEU A 545 7.27 -15.63 25.71
N LEU A 546 6.97 -16.93 25.69
CA LEU A 546 6.48 -17.63 26.89
C LEU A 546 7.59 -17.80 27.95
N SER A 547 8.83 -18.01 27.52
CA SER A 547 9.99 -18.14 28.42
C SER A 547 10.54 -16.79 28.92
N GLY A 548 10.18 -15.68 28.27
CA GLY A 548 10.68 -14.36 28.61
C GLY A 548 12.01 -13.99 27.96
N GLN A 549 12.45 -14.76 26.96
CA GLN A 549 13.57 -14.38 26.07
C GLN A 549 13.17 -13.22 25.14
N ALA A 550 11.89 -13.15 24.75
CA ALA A 550 11.29 -12.00 24.07
C ALA A 550 10.31 -11.27 25.00
N ASP A 551 10.30 -9.95 24.94
CA ASP A 551 9.35 -9.10 25.64
C ASP A 551 8.05 -8.93 24.83
N THR A 552 8.15 -8.87 23.50
CA THR A 552 7.03 -8.88 22.56
C THR A 552 7.35 -9.80 21.38
N ALA A 553 6.34 -10.40 20.77
CA ALA A 553 6.54 -11.25 19.60
C ALA A 553 5.35 -11.19 18.64
N TYR A 554 5.63 -11.20 17.33
CA TYR A 554 4.60 -11.38 16.31
C TYR A 554 4.08 -12.83 16.32
N ILE A 555 2.86 -13.02 16.80
CA ILE A 555 2.18 -14.32 16.86
C ILE A 555 1.17 -14.45 15.72
N VAL A 556 1.41 -15.40 14.82
CA VAL A 556 0.52 -15.68 13.68
C VAL A 556 -0.85 -16.18 14.14
N ARG A 557 -1.89 -15.86 13.37
CA ARG A 557 -3.29 -16.16 13.72
C ARG A 557 -3.57 -17.65 13.99
N ASP A 558 -2.90 -18.54 13.27
CA ASP A 558 -3.02 -20.00 13.46
C ASP A 558 -2.59 -20.46 14.87
N MET A 559 -1.82 -19.63 15.60
CA MET A 559 -1.37 -19.92 16.96
C MET A 559 -2.23 -19.25 18.05
N TRP A 560 -3.15 -18.35 17.70
CA TRP A 560 -4.05 -17.72 18.69
C TRP A 560 -4.81 -18.74 19.55
N PRO A 561 -5.36 -19.85 19.01
CA PRO A 561 -6.04 -20.86 19.85
C PRO A 561 -5.14 -21.49 20.93
N GLN A 562 -3.82 -21.37 20.81
CA GLN A 562 -2.87 -21.84 21.83
C GLN A 562 -2.72 -20.83 22.97
N LEU A 563 -3.04 -19.55 22.77
CA LEU A 563 -2.82 -18.47 23.74
C LEU A 563 -4.11 -17.90 24.34
N ILE A 564 -5.21 -17.93 23.60
CA ILE A 564 -6.48 -17.31 24.00
C ILE A 564 -7.66 -18.27 23.94
N ASP A 565 -8.73 -17.97 24.69
CA ASP A 565 -10.02 -18.64 24.60
C ASP A 565 -10.66 -18.34 23.24
N ILE A 566 -10.43 -19.24 22.29
CA ILE A 566 -10.88 -19.07 20.91
C ILE A 566 -12.42 -19.08 20.80
N ASN A 567 -13.13 -19.70 21.74
CA ASN A 567 -14.59 -19.72 21.72
C ASN A 567 -15.15 -18.33 22.04
N LYS A 568 -14.57 -17.63 23.02
CA LYS A 568 -14.91 -16.23 23.31
C LYS A 568 -14.53 -15.31 22.15
N TRP A 569 -13.36 -15.53 21.55
CA TRP A 569 -12.94 -14.80 20.36
C TRP A 569 -13.93 -14.96 19.20
N TYR A 570 -14.37 -16.17 18.88
CA TYR A 570 -15.35 -16.40 17.82
C TYR A 570 -16.74 -15.87 18.16
N ALA A 571 -17.15 -15.90 19.42
CA ALA A 571 -18.49 -15.48 19.82
C ALA A 571 -18.68 -13.96 19.73
N ASN A 572 -17.70 -13.17 20.16
CA ASN A 572 -17.84 -11.73 20.29
C ASN A 572 -16.51 -10.96 20.24
N GLN A 573 -15.45 -11.55 19.68
CA GLN A 573 -14.11 -10.96 19.57
C GLN A 573 -13.50 -10.59 20.93
N THR A 574 -13.92 -11.26 22.02
CA THR A 574 -13.32 -11.01 23.34
C THR A 574 -12.00 -11.76 23.46
N VAL A 575 -10.91 -11.03 23.70
CA VAL A 575 -9.59 -11.60 23.97
C VAL A 575 -9.49 -12.00 25.43
N VAL A 576 -9.32 -13.30 25.69
CA VAL A 576 -9.09 -13.85 27.03
C VAL A 576 -7.89 -14.79 26.97
N VAL A 577 -6.80 -14.43 27.63
CA VAL A 577 -5.60 -15.30 27.73
C VAL A 577 -5.97 -16.59 28.49
N LEU A 578 -5.49 -17.74 28.00
CA LEU A 578 -5.71 -19.03 28.65
C LEU A 578 -5.09 -19.07 30.05
N ASP A 579 -5.73 -19.81 30.96
CA ASP A 579 -5.37 -19.84 32.38
C ASP A 579 -3.91 -20.21 32.66
N GLN A 580 -3.32 -21.06 31.82
CA GLN A 580 -1.92 -21.47 31.94
C GLN A 580 -0.91 -20.36 31.61
N TYR A 581 -1.32 -19.32 30.87
CA TYR A 581 -0.45 -18.20 30.43
C TYR A 581 -0.87 -16.84 31.00
N LYS A 582 -1.98 -16.76 31.75
CA LYS A 582 -2.52 -15.50 32.27
C LYS A 582 -1.57 -14.71 33.17
N ASN A 583 -0.53 -15.36 33.70
CA ASN A 583 0.49 -14.73 34.53
C ASN A 583 1.75 -14.37 33.74
N ASP A 584 1.89 -14.87 32.51
CA ASP A 584 3.08 -14.74 31.69
C ASP A 584 2.94 -13.61 30.66
N ILE A 585 1.79 -13.55 29.99
CA ILE A 585 1.56 -12.65 28.86
C ILE A 585 0.30 -11.81 29.03
N ASN A 586 0.29 -10.66 28.35
CA ASN A 586 -0.92 -9.94 27.97
C ASN A 586 -1.22 -10.23 26.50
N ALA A 587 -2.52 -10.26 26.17
CA ALA A 587 -3.01 -10.27 24.80
C ALA A 587 -4.00 -9.10 24.65
N ILE A 588 -3.70 -8.16 23.76
CA ILE A 588 -4.41 -6.88 23.64
C ILE A 588 -5.08 -6.82 22.27
N GLY A 589 -6.41 -6.71 22.25
CA GLY A 589 -7.21 -6.61 21.04
C GLY A 589 -8.71 -6.78 21.32
N PRO A 590 -9.55 -6.79 20.28
CA PRO A 590 -9.21 -6.68 18.86
C PRO A 590 -8.70 -5.28 18.51
N LEU A 591 -7.62 -5.20 17.74
CA LEU A 591 -7.03 -3.95 17.27
C LEU A 591 -7.44 -3.70 15.81
N PRO A 592 -8.04 -2.53 15.47
CA PRO A 592 -8.42 -2.23 14.10
C PRO A 592 -7.18 -1.84 13.28
N THR A 593 -6.70 -2.71 12.37
CA THR A 593 -5.49 -2.41 11.57
C THR A 593 -5.73 -1.41 10.45
N PHE A 594 -6.99 -1.28 10.03
CA PHE A 594 -7.40 -0.58 8.81
C PHE A 594 -6.80 -1.12 7.53
N ASP A 595 -5.99 -2.19 7.57
CA ASP A 595 -5.55 -2.85 6.35
C ASP A 595 -6.75 -3.36 5.54
N ILE A 596 -6.60 -3.39 4.23
CA ILE A 596 -7.53 -4.08 3.31
C ILE A 596 -6.73 -5.06 2.47
N ASP A 597 -7.06 -6.34 2.59
CA ASP A 597 -6.63 -7.38 1.66
C ASP A 597 -7.66 -7.49 0.52
N PHE A 598 -7.18 -7.74 -0.71
CA PHE A 598 -8.01 -7.69 -1.91
C PHE A 598 -7.50 -8.59 -3.04
N LEU A 599 -8.41 -8.92 -3.97
CA LEU A 599 -8.07 -9.44 -5.30
C LEU A 599 -8.23 -8.36 -6.35
N GLY A 600 -7.19 -8.14 -7.16
CA GLY A 600 -7.20 -7.22 -8.29
C GLY A 600 -7.39 -7.94 -9.63
N PHE A 601 -8.25 -7.39 -10.49
CA PHE A 601 -8.52 -7.91 -11.83
C PHE A 601 -7.84 -7.04 -12.89
N ASN A 602 -6.96 -7.57 -13.72
CA ASN A 602 -6.38 -6.77 -14.80
C ASN A 602 -7.36 -6.60 -15.96
N PHE A 603 -7.89 -5.39 -16.15
CA PHE A 603 -8.92 -5.07 -17.14
C PHE A 603 -8.45 -5.25 -18.60
N ASN A 604 -7.15 -5.43 -18.85
CA ASN A 604 -6.60 -5.68 -20.19
C ASN A 604 -6.39 -7.17 -20.50
N TYR A 605 -6.62 -8.07 -19.53
CA TYR A 605 -6.63 -9.53 -19.73
C TYR A 605 -8.01 -9.99 -20.21
#